data_AF-A0A542AQI2-F1
#
_entry.id   AF-A0A542AQI2-F1
#
_cell.length_a   1.000
_cell.length_b   1.000
_cell.length_c   1.000
_cell.angle_alpha   90.00
_cell.angle_beta   90.00
_cell.angle_gamma   90.00
#
_symmetry.space_group_name_H-M   'P 1'
#
loop_
_entity.id
_entity.type
_entity.pdbx_description
1 polymer ?
#
loop_
_entity_poly.entity_id
_entity_poly.type
_entity_poly.pdbx_seq_one_letter_code
_entity_poly.pdbx_strand_id
1 'polypeptide(L)'
;MDGYLLGILWGCCTPHHNRLLCRHKDKYYPDYVASQLGGHVRTQMSRTGIQYTVNIPIEFEELYKFGWTLRNNDVRVYPKTDDDKGFCSAWIELHHSADLGRRKDGTRHPRLRIYGNYVLMESIESKISIIANVGQKSILRLHNEKSAEIYYQSYNEITRIRDVFVRNPHISEKIGLILSL
;
A
#
# COMPACT_ATOMS: atom_id res chain seq x y z
N MET A 1 7.88 16.26 -0.17
CA MET A 1 6.74 15.39 -0.50
C MET A 1 6.47 14.59 0.75
N ASP A 2 5.23 14.55 1.25
CA ASP A 2 4.94 13.73 2.44
C ASP A 2 5.04 12.23 2.11
N GLY A 3 5.10 11.41 3.16
CA GLY A 3 5.28 9.97 3.01
C GLY A 3 4.07 9.30 2.39
N TYR A 4 2.87 9.81 2.65
CA TYR A 4 1.64 9.24 2.14
C TYR A 4 1.51 9.39 0.63
N LEU A 5 1.80 10.58 0.11
CA LEU A 5 1.91 10.81 -1.33
C LEU A 5 3.00 9.92 -1.95
N LEU A 6 4.19 9.85 -1.34
CA LEU A 6 5.25 8.94 -1.80
C LEU A 6 4.75 7.48 -1.83
N GLY A 7 4.03 7.03 -0.81
CA GLY A 7 3.47 5.67 -0.77
C GLY A 7 2.46 5.41 -1.89
N ILE A 8 1.63 6.40 -2.24
CA ILE A 8 0.72 6.28 -3.39
C ILE A 8 1.50 6.23 -4.70
N LEU A 9 2.50 7.10 -4.88
CA LEU A 9 3.37 7.07 -6.04
C LEU A 9 4.02 5.69 -6.17
N TRP A 10 4.62 5.18 -5.10
CA TRP A 10 5.26 3.85 -5.06
C TRP A 10 4.28 2.72 -5.31
N GLY A 11 3.06 2.79 -4.79
CA GLY A 11 2.15 1.67 -4.82
C GLY A 11 1.43 1.49 -6.17
N CYS A 12 1.01 2.59 -6.80
CA CYS A 12 0.13 2.52 -7.96
C CYS A 12 0.47 3.43 -9.14
N CYS A 13 1.54 4.24 -9.07
CA CYS A 13 1.97 5.03 -10.22
C CYS A 13 2.93 4.28 -11.13
N THR A 14 2.84 4.59 -12.42
CA THR A 14 3.74 4.07 -13.45
C THR A 14 4.23 5.20 -14.34
N PRO A 15 5.47 5.16 -14.83
CA PRO A 15 5.90 6.08 -15.88
C PRO A 15 5.00 5.99 -17.11
N HIS A 16 4.70 7.15 -17.69
CA HIS A 16 3.95 7.31 -18.92
C HIS A 16 4.54 8.50 -19.68
N HIS A 17 5.33 8.20 -20.72
CA HIS A 17 6.32 9.12 -21.28
C HIS A 17 7.29 9.58 -20.18
N ASN A 18 7.59 10.88 -20.07
CA ASN A 18 8.46 11.42 -19.03
C ASN A 18 7.77 11.68 -17.68
N ARG A 19 6.46 11.39 -17.58
CA ARG A 19 5.62 11.74 -16.41
C ARG A 19 5.13 10.50 -15.70
N LEU A 20 4.42 10.71 -14.58
CA LEU A 20 3.74 9.64 -13.86
C LEU A 20 2.25 9.60 -14.22
N LEU A 21 1.74 8.38 -14.32
CA LEU A 21 0.31 8.08 -14.37
C LEU A 21 -0.08 7.37 -13.08
N CYS A 22 -0.95 7.98 -12.29
CA CYS A 22 -1.63 7.29 -11.19
C CYS A 22 -2.90 6.64 -11.74
N ARG A 23 -3.09 5.35 -11.47
CA ARG A 23 -4.29 4.60 -11.87
C ARG A 23 -4.76 3.71 -10.72
N HIS A 24 -6.02 3.83 -10.32
CA HIS A 24 -6.61 2.97 -9.30
C HIS A 24 -8.13 2.82 -9.46
N LYS A 25 -8.71 1.73 -8.93
CA LYS A 25 -10.16 1.46 -8.94
C LYS A 25 -10.95 2.30 -7.94
N ASP A 26 -10.29 2.71 -6.87
CA ASP A 26 -10.82 3.63 -5.86
C ASP A 26 -10.35 5.04 -6.20
N LYS A 27 -11.31 5.95 -6.40
CA LYS A 27 -11.09 7.35 -6.79
C LYS A 27 -10.33 8.14 -5.72
N TYR A 28 -10.34 7.67 -4.47
CA TYR A 28 -9.64 8.28 -3.35
C TYR A 28 -8.17 8.61 -3.67
N TYR A 29 -7.41 7.65 -4.24
CA TYR A 29 -5.98 7.85 -4.47
C TYR A 29 -5.67 8.80 -5.64
N PRO A 30 -6.30 8.65 -6.83
CA PRO A 30 -6.12 9.64 -7.90
C PRO A 30 -6.57 11.04 -7.51
N ASP A 31 -7.66 11.19 -6.74
CA ASP A 31 -8.09 12.50 -6.21
C ASP A 31 -7.06 13.07 -5.24
N TYR A 32 -6.53 12.26 -4.32
CA TYR A 32 -5.49 12.71 -3.39
C TYR A 32 -4.24 13.17 -4.14
N VAL A 33 -3.74 12.37 -5.08
CA VAL A 33 -2.59 12.75 -5.92
C VAL A 33 -2.84 14.04 -6.69
N ALA A 34 -4.02 14.18 -7.31
CA ALA A 34 -4.39 15.40 -8.04
C ALA A 34 -4.46 16.63 -7.12
N SER A 35 -4.92 16.47 -5.88
CA SER A 35 -4.97 17.56 -4.90
C SER A 35 -3.60 18.06 -4.48
N GLN A 36 -2.59 17.18 -4.50
CA GLN A 36 -1.23 17.51 -4.05
C GLN A 36 -0.32 17.98 -5.18
N LEU A 37 -0.46 17.38 -6.38
CA LEU A 37 0.46 17.58 -7.49
C LEU A 37 -0.21 18.16 -8.74
N GLY A 38 -1.51 18.44 -8.68
CA GLY A 38 -2.31 18.87 -9.82
C GLY A 38 -2.63 17.75 -10.80
N GLY A 39 -3.27 18.14 -11.92
CA GLY A 39 -3.77 17.22 -12.94
C GLY A 39 -5.28 17.01 -12.85
N HIS A 40 -5.84 16.37 -13.87
CA HIS A 40 -7.27 16.13 -13.99
C HIS A 40 -7.56 14.63 -13.88
N VAL A 41 -8.35 14.24 -12.87
CA VAL A 41 -8.80 12.86 -12.69
C VAL A 41 -9.82 12.50 -13.77
N ARG A 42 -9.54 11.43 -14.52
CA ARG A 42 -10.38 10.90 -15.59
C ARG A 42 -10.88 9.52 -15.24
N THR A 43 -12.14 9.25 -15.53
CA THR A 43 -12.74 7.93 -15.48
C THR A 43 -12.45 7.19 -16.78
N GLN A 44 -11.94 5.96 -16.69
CA GLN A 44 -11.67 5.07 -17.81
C GLN A 44 -12.37 3.73 -17.58
N MET A 45 -13.00 3.19 -18.63
CA MET A 45 -13.49 1.81 -18.59
C MET A 45 -12.34 0.86 -18.97
N SER A 46 -12.13 -0.17 -18.17
CA SER A 46 -11.12 -1.21 -18.42
C SER A 46 -11.76 -2.59 -18.42
N ARG A 47 -11.00 -3.62 -18.81
CA ARG A 47 -11.45 -5.03 -18.71
C ARG A 47 -11.80 -5.45 -17.27
N THR A 48 -11.20 -4.79 -16.28
CA THR A 48 -11.42 -5.04 -14.84
C THR A 48 -12.43 -4.09 -14.20
N GLY A 49 -13.21 -3.37 -15.01
CA GLY A 49 -14.19 -2.38 -14.57
C GLY A 49 -13.66 -0.95 -14.58
N ILE A 50 -14.34 -0.07 -13.84
CA ILE A 50 -14.02 1.37 -13.79
C ILE A 50 -12.65 1.59 -13.15
N GLN A 51 -11.86 2.46 -13.76
CA GLN A 51 -10.57 2.92 -13.26
C GLN A 51 -10.55 4.45 -13.27
N TYR A 52 -9.93 5.03 -12.25
CA TYR A 52 -9.68 6.47 -12.16
C TYR A 52 -8.21 6.72 -12.43
N THR A 53 -7.92 7.71 -13.27
CA THR A 53 -6.56 8.00 -13.74
C THR A 53 -6.23 9.46 -13.65
N VAL A 54 -5.01 9.80 -13.25
CA VAL A 54 -4.49 11.17 -13.33
C VAL A 54 -3.07 11.14 -13.90
N ASN A 55 -2.85 11.98 -14.92
CA ASN A 55 -1.50 12.29 -15.39
C ASN A 55 -0.93 13.36 -14.47
N ILE A 56 0.15 13.03 -13.79
CA ILE A 56 0.81 13.93 -12.85
C ILE A 56 1.79 14.80 -13.65
N PRO A 57 1.81 16.13 -13.45
CA PRO A 57 2.67 17.02 -14.23
C PRO A 57 4.16 16.94 -13.85
N ILE A 58 4.53 16.17 -12.83
CA ILE A 58 5.92 15.96 -12.42
C ILE A 58 6.59 14.89 -13.28
N GLU A 59 7.89 15.06 -13.54
CA GLU A 59 8.69 14.05 -14.21
C GLU A 59 9.08 12.94 -13.24
N PHE A 60 9.09 11.68 -13.67
CA PHE A 60 9.36 10.57 -12.75
C PHE A 60 10.81 10.58 -12.24
N GLU A 61 11.74 11.21 -12.97
CA GLU A 61 13.15 11.37 -12.57
C GLU A 61 13.29 12.19 -11.29
N GLU A 62 12.36 13.12 -11.02
CA GLU A 62 12.34 13.86 -9.77
C GLU A 62 12.21 12.94 -8.55
N LEU A 63 11.69 11.72 -8.72
CA LEU A 63 11.56 10.75 -7.65
C LEU A 63 12.86 10.01 -7.33
N TYR A 64 13.90 10.11 -8.18
CA TYR A 64 15.19 9.47 -7.90
C TYR A 64 15.87 9.99 -6.64
N LYS A 65 15.67 11.26 -6.29
CA LYS A 65 16.16 11.83 -5.02
C LYS A 65 15.58 11.12 -3.79
N PHE A 66 14.41 10.51 -3.94
CA PHE A 66 13.72 9.72 -2.91
C PHE A 66 14.00 8.21 -3.06
N GLY A 67 14.86 7.77 -3.99
CA GLY A 67 15.18 6.36 -4.20
C GLY A 67 14.20 5.60 -5.10
N TRP A 68 13.47 6.29 -5.97
CA TRP A 68 12.51 5.64 -6.87
C TRP A 68 13.13 4.56 -7.76
N THR A 69 12.42 3.44 -7.85
CA THR A 69 12.69 2.33 -8.76
C THR A 69 11.40 1.98 -9.48
N LEU A 70 11.49 1.51 -10.74
CA LEU A 70 10.31 1.09 -11.49
C LEU A 70 9.56 -0.03 -10.77
N ARG A 71 8.24 -0.07 -10.95
CA ARG A 71 7.34 -1.03 -10.31
C ARG A 71 7.73 -2.50 -10.54
N ASN A 72 8.32 -2.81 -11.70
CA ASN A 72 8.69 -4.18 -12.10
C ASN A 72 10.15 -4.52 -11.83
N ASN A 73 10.91 -3.65 -11.16
CA ASN A 73 12.29 -3.95 -10.80
C ASN A 73 12.37 -5.12 -9.80
N ASP A 74 13.44 -5.89 -9.89
CA ASP A 74 13.74 -7.00 -8.98
C ASP A 74 13.89 -6.52 -7.54
N VAL A 75 14.47 -5.34 -7.39
CA VAL A 75 14.64 -4.64 -6.11
C VAL A 75 13.89 -3.32 -6.17
N ARG A 76 13.03 -3.13 -5.16
CA ARG A 76 12.42 -1.83 -4.88
C ARG A 76 12.83 -1.43 -3.48
N VAL A 77 13.46 -0.28 -3.35
CA VAL A 77 13.91 0.23 -2.06
C VAL A 77 12.81 1.05 -1.40
N TYR A 78 12.82 1.05 -0.07
CA TYR A 78 12.02 1.99 0.73
C TYR A 78 12.46 3.42 0.39
N PRO A 79 11.53 4.37 0.22
CA PRO A 79 11.91 5.72 -0.15
C PRO A 79 12.67 6.42 0.97
N LYS A 80 13.50 7.38 0.60
CA LYS A 80 14.06 8.34 1.55
C LYS A 80 12.95 9.31 1.97
N THR A 81 12.42 9.16 3.17
CA THR A 81 11.36 10.00 3.75
C THR A 81 11.48 10.02 5.26
N ASP A 82 11.12 11.15 5.87
CA ASP A 82 11.01 11.27 7.33
C ASP A 82 9.59 10.95 7.84
N ASP A 83 8.62 10.79 6.92
CA ASP A 83 7.24 10.40 7.22
C ASP A 83 7.01 8.91 6.92
N ASP A 84 7.65 8.06 7.72
CA ASP A 84 7.48 6.60 7.63
C ASP A 84 6.01 6.19 7.81
N LYS A 85 5.30 6.87 8.71
CA LYS A 85 3.88 6.59 9.00
C LYS A 85 3.04 6.79 7.75
N GLY A 86 3.20 7.92 7.06
CA GLY A 86 2.49 8.20 5.81
C GLY A 86 2.81 7.18 4.73
N PHE A 87 4.08 6.83 4.54
CA PHE A 87 4.43 5.85 3.51
C PHE A 87 3.79 4.48 3.79
N CYS A 88 3.92 3.98 5.03
CA CYS A 88 3.31 2.73 5.44
C CYS A 88 1.77 2.78 5.35
N SER A 89 1.13 3.90 5.70
CA SER A 89 -0.31 4.13 5.52
C SER A 89 -0.76 3.84 4.09
N ALA A 90 -0.18 4.55 3.11
CA ALA A 90 -0.55 4.38 1.71
C ALA A 90 -0.22 2.98 1.19
N TRP A 91 0.93 2.42 1.58
CA TRP A 91 1.32 1.10 1.14
C TRP A 91 0.35 0.01 1.64
N ILE A 92 -0.03 0.04 2.92
CA ILE A 92 -0.99 -0.90 3.50
C ILE A 92 -2.33 -0.80 2.76
N GLU A 93 -2.83 0.41 2.56
CA GLU A 93 -4.12 0.63 1.91
C GLU A 93 -4.16 0.10 0.47
N LEU A 94 -3.09 0.32 -0.30
CA LEU A 94 -2.97 -0.12 -1.69
C LEU A 94 -2.63 -1.60 -1.83
N HIS A 95 -1.92 -2.17 -0.85
CA HIS A 95 -1.32 -3.50 -0.93
C HIS A 95 -1.69 -4.42 0.22
N HIS A 96 -2.97 -4.44 0.61
CA HIS A 96 -3.49 -5.39 1.59
C HIS A 96 -4.57 -6.33 1.04
N SER A 97 -4.71 -7.44 1.74
CA SER A 97 -5.91 -8.27 1.73
C SER A 97 -6.40 -8.43 3.16
N ALA A 98 -7.70 -8.18 3.37
CA ALA A 98 -8.38 -8.39 4.63
C ALA A 98 -9.47 -9.44 4.39
N ASP A 99 -9.35 -10.60 5.02
CA ASP A 99 -10.28 -11.72 4.90
C ASP A 99 -10.37 -12.53 6.21
N LEU A 100 -11.21 -13.57 6.21
CA LEU A 100 -11.26 -14.54 7.31
C LEU A 100 -10.41 -15.77 6.94
N GLY A 101 -9.41 -16.05 7.76
CA GLY A 101 -8.69 -17.31 7.76
C GLY A 101 -9.55 -18.43 8.35
N ARG A 102 -9.14 -19.68 8.10
CA ARG A 102 -9.76 -20.86 8.70
C ARG A 102 -8.70 -21.70 9.39
N ARG A 103 -8.96 -22.09 10.64
CA ARG A 103 -8.13 -23.04 11.39
C ARG A 103 -8.47 -24.47 11.01
N LYS A 104 -7.65 -25.43 11.47
CA LYS A 104 -7.87 -26.87 11.23
C LYS A 104 -9.17 -27.38 11.82
N ASP A 105 -9.61 -26.83 12.95
CA ASP A 105 -10.89 -27.13 13.61
C ASP A 105 -12.09 -26.47 12.92
N GLY A 106 -11.87 -25.73 11.83
CA GLY A 106 -12.91 -25.06 11.07
C GLY A 106 -13.29 -23.66 11.59
N THR A 107 -12.76 -23.24 12.75
CA THR A 107 -13.00 -21.91 13.31
C THR A 107 -12.41 -20.83 12.39
N ARG A 108 -13.09 -19.68 12.32
CA ARG A 108 -12.68 -18.53 11.53
C ARG A 108 -11.89 -17.55 12.39
N HIS A 109 -10.97 -16.82 11.77
CA HIS A 109 -10.22 -15.75 12.44
C HIS A 109 -9.92 -14.62 11.46
N PRO A 110 -9.85 -13.36 11.93
CA PRO A 110 -9.47 -12.24 11.08
C PRO A 110 -8.05 -12.44 10.56
N ARG A 111 -7.82 -12.09 9.29
CA ARG A 111 -6.51 -12.14 8.67
C ARG A 111 -6.30 -10.89 7.82
N LEU A 112 -5.25 -10.14 8.17
CA LEU A 112 -4.71 -9.07 7.36
C LEU A 112 -3.39 -9.53 6.75
N ARG A 113 -3.27 -9.44 5.42
CA ARG A 113 -2.03 -9.65 4.67
C ARG A 113 -1.62 -8.36 4.02
N ILE A 114 -0.32 -8.06 4.07
CA ILE A 114 0.27 -6.93 3.36
C ILE A 114 1.31 -7.50 2.39
N TYR A 115 1.27 -7.11 1.12
CA TYR A 115 2.12 -7.63 0.07
C TYR A 115 3.03 -6.55 -0.54
N GLY A 116 4.15 -6.97 -1.11
CA GLY A 116 5.08 -6.04 -1.76
C GLY A 116 6.33 -6.70 -2.30
N ASN A 117 7.29 -5.89 -2.77
CA ASN A 117 8.64 -6.37 -3.11
C ASN A 117 9.40 -6.74 -1.83
N TYR A 118 10.15 -7.85 -1.82
CA TYR A 118 10.72 -8.38 -0.57
C TYR A 118 11.63 -7.37 0.16
N VAL A 119 12.48 -6.62 -0.57
CA VAL A 119 13.41 -5.63 0.02
C VAL A 119 12.63 -4.49 0.66
N LEU A 120 11.60 -4.01 -0.03
CA LEU A 120 10.71 -2.98 0.50
C LEU A 120 9.97 -3.47 1.75
N MET A 121 9.52 -4.73 1.73
CA MET A 121 8.75 -5.32 2.83
C MET A 121 9.56 -5.48 4.12
N GLU A 122 10.89 -5.69 4.04
CA GLU A 122 11.77 -5.71 5.22
C GLU A 122 11.75 -4.37 5.99
N SER A 123 11.78 -3.26 5.26
CA SER A 123 11.66 -1.94 5.88
C SER A 123 10.24 -1.69 6.40
N ILE A 124 9.22 -2.03 5.61
CA ILE A 124 7.81 -1.82 5.99
C ILE A 124 7.45 -2.61 7.25
N GLU A 125 7.88 -3.86 7.38
CA GLU A 125 7.61 -4.72 8.55
C GLU A 125 8.14 -4.07 9.82
N SER A 126 9.42 -3.69 9.81
CA SER A 126 10.07 -3.06 10.96
C SER A 126 9.36 -1.77 11.37
N LYS A 127 8.98 -0.93 10.40
CA LYS A 127 8.23 0.32 10.66
C LYS A 127 6.83 0.05 11.19
N ILE A 128 6.12 -0.95 10.67
CA ILE A 128 4.80 -1.33 11.21
C ILE A 128 4.92 -1.79 12.65
N SER A 129 5.87 -2.67 12.96
CA SER A 129 6.10 -3.18 14.31
C SER A 129 6.35 -2.04 15.30
N ILE A 130 7.23 -1.11 14.95
CA ILE A 130 7.60 0.04 15.81
C ILE A 130 6.42 1.01 15.96
N ILE A 131 5.83 1.48 14.85
CA ILE A 131 4.86 2.57 14.86
C ILE A 131 3.50 2.11 15.40
N ALA A 132 3.04 0.90 15.08
CA ALA A 132 1.79 0.34 15.61
C ALA A 132 1.97 -0.42 16.93
N ASN A 133 3.22 -0.53 17.42
CA ASN A 133 3.57 -1.29 18.62
C ASN A 133 2.97 -2.71 18.57
N VAL A 134 3.29 -3.45 17.50
CA VAL A 134 2.88 -4.84 17.27
C VAL A 134 4.11 -5.74 17.17
N GLY A 135 3.95 -7.04 17.42
CA GLY A 135 5.07 -7.97 17.36
C GLY A 135 5.65 -8.08 15.95
N GLN A 136 6.97 -8.18 15.85
CA GLN A 136 7.65 -8.41 14.58
C GLN A 136 7.17 -9.71 13.93
N LYS A 137 7.03 -9.69 12.61
CA LYS A 137 6.57 -10.80 11.79
C LYS A 137 7.66 -11.26 10.84
N SER A 138 7.72 -12.57 10.63
CA SER A 138 8.48 -13.13 9.53
C SER A 138 7.87 -12.71 8.19
N ILE A 139 8.74 -12.33 7.26
CA ILE A 139 8.36 -12.02 5.88
C ILE A 139 8.37 -13.31 5.07
N LEU A 140 7.22 -13.67 4.51
CA LEU A 140 7.09 -14.86 3.67
C LEU A 140 7.39 -14.47 2.21
N ARG A 141 8.52 -14.94 1.67
CA ARG A 141 8.84 -14.79 0.25
C ARG A 141 7.95 -15.70 -0.60
N LEU A 142 7.44 -15.17 -1.70
CA LEU A 142 6.63 -15.92 -2.66
C LEU A 142 7.53 -16.63 -3.69
N HIS A 143 6.95 -17.58 -4.43
CA HIS A 143 7.65 -18.41 -5.42
C HIS A 143 8.39 -17.62 -6.52
N ASN A 144 8.02 -16.37 -6.77
CA ASN A 144 8.68 -15.52 -7.75
C ASN A 144 9.96 -14.84 -7.23
N GLU A 145 10.34 -15.09 -5.98
CA GLU A 145 11.51 -14.55 -5.25
C GLU A 145 11.58 -13.02 -5.11
N LYS A 146 10.72 -12.28 -5.81
CA LYS A 146 10.64 -10.82 -5.81
C LYS A 146 9.59 -10.30 -4.84
N SER A 147 8.50 -11.04 -4.67
CA SER A 147 7.35 -10.64 -3.87
C SER A 147 7.37 -11.30 -2.50
N ALA A 148 6.85 -10.60 -1.51
CA ALA A 148 6.70 -11.12 -0.17
C ALA A 148 5.40 -10.66 0.49
N GLU A 149 5.02 -11.36 1.55
CA GLU A 149 3.81 -11.12 2.32
C GLU A 149 4.09 -11.13 3.82
N ILE A 150 3.40 -10.26 4.56
CA ILE A 150 3.35 -10.25 6.03
C ILE A 150 1.94 -10.65 6.47
N TYR A 151 1.84 -11.50 7.49
CA TYR A 151 0.58 -12.01 8.02
C TYR A 151 0.32 -11.47 9.43
N TYR A 152 -0.85 -10.85 9.62
CA TYR A 152 -1.40 -10.52 10.93
C TYR A 152 -2.72 -11.27 11.11
N GLN A 153 -2.83 -11.97 12.24
CA GLN A 153 -4.01 -12.81 12.57
C GLN A 153 -4.57 -12.53 13.97
N SER A 154 -3.86 -11.73 14.77
CA SER A 154 -4.35 -11.28 16.06
C SER A 154 -5.32 -10.12 15.88
N TYR A 155 -6.48 -10.21 16.51
CA TYR A 155 -7.45 -9.11 16.57
C TYR A 155 -6.79 -7.80 17.02
N ASN A 156 -5.99 -7.85 18.09
CA ASN A 156 -5.34 -6.66 18.65
C ASN A 156 -4.31 -6.04 17.68
N GLU A 157 -3.56 -6.87 16.96
CA GLU A 157 -2.58 -6.37 15.99
C GLU A 157 -3.27 -5.71 14.80
N ILE A 158 -4.30 -6.37 14.25
CA ILE A 158 -5.07 -5.85 13.10
C ILE A 158 -5.78 -4.54 13.47
N THR A 159 -6.39 -4.46 14.65
CA THR A 159 -7.01 -3.23 15.16
C THR A 159 -5.99 -2.10 15.28
N ARG A 160 -4.83 -2.34 15.90
CA ARG A 160 -3.77 -1.32 16.01
C ARG A 160 -3.27 -0.86 14.65
N ILE A 161 -3.04 -1.78 13.72
CA ILE A 161 -2.61 -1.45 12.35
C ILE A 161 -3.66 -0.59 11.65
N ARG A 162 -4.94 -0.96 11.74
CA ARG A 162 -6.05 -0.17 11.17
C ARG A 162 -6.06 1.24 11.75
N ASP A 163 -6.08 1.37 13.06
CA ASP A 163 -6.26 2.65 13.76
C ASP A 163 -5.05 3.59 13.56
N VAL A 164 -3.85 3.03 13.43
CA VAL A 164 -2.63 3.81 13.24
C VAL A 164 -2.41 4.21 11.78
N PHE A 165 -2.63 3.30 10.84
CA PHE A 165 -2.18 3.48 9.45
C PHE A 165 -3.29 3.78 8.46
N VAL A 166 -4.53 3.36 8.68
CA VAL A 166 -5.57 3.44 7.65
C VAL A 166 -6.29 4.79 7.72
N ARG A 167 -6.06 5.61 6.70
CA ARG A 167 -6.66 6.92 6.45
C ARG A 167 -7.87 6.84 5.52
N ASN A 168 -7.88 5.91 4.56
CA ASN A 168 -9.00 5.71 3.63
C ASN A 168 -10.20 5.06 4.35
N PRO A 169 -11.36 5.74 4.46
CA PRO A 169 -12.52 5.22 5.18
C PRO A 169 -13.03 3.88 4.65
N HIS A 170 -13.02 3.67 3.32
CA HIS A 170 -13.48 2.42 2.72
C HIS A 170 -12.59 1.24 3.12
N ILE A 171 -11.28 1.46 3.25
CA ILE A 171 -10.36 0.43 3.71
C ILE A 171 -10.53 0.17 5.21
N SER A 172 -10.73 1.23 5.99
CA SER A 172 -10.97 1.11 7.43
C SER A 172 -12.22 0.29 7.73
N GLU A 173 -13.33 0.57 7.02
CA GLU A 173 -14.58 -0.19 7.11
C GLU A 173 -14.37 -1.66 6.73
N LYS A 174 -13.69 -1.93 5.60
CA LYS A 174 -13.41 -3.29 5.15
C LYS A 174 -12.62 -4.10 6.19
N ILE A 175 -11.62 -3.50 6.83
CA ILE A 175 -10.87 -4.16 7.91
C ILE A 175 -11.74 -4.30 9.16
N GLY A 176 -12.58 -3.30 9.47
CA GLY A 176 -13.56 -3.37 10.56
C GLY A 176 -14.52 -4.55 10.45
N LEU A 177 -15.01 -4.84 9.23
CA LEU A 177 -15.92 -5.95 8.98
C LEU A 177 -15.31 -7.32 9.33
N ILE A 178 -14.02 -7.55 9.04
CA ILE A 178 -13.39 -8.83 9.38
C ILE A 178 -13.11 -8.96 10.88
N LEU A 179 -13.07 -7.85 11.61
CA LEU A 179 -12.89 -7.83 13.06
C LEU A 179 -14.21 -8.06 13.81
N SER A 180 -15.36 -7.81 13.19
CA SER A 180 -16.68 -8.01 13.81
C SER A 180 -17.25 -9.42 13.69
N LEU A 181 -16.57 -10.33 12.97
CA LEU A 181 -17.03 -11.67 12.62
C LEU A 181 -16.25 -12.76 13.35
#